data_AF-A0A3B9PLV6-F1
#
_entry.id   AF-A0A3B9PLV6-F1
#
_cell.length_a   1.000
_cell.length_b   1.000
_cell.length_c   1.000
_cell.angle_alpha   90.00
_cell.angle_beta   90.00
_cell.angle_gamma   90.00
#
_symmetry.space_group_name_H-M   'P 1'
#
loop_
_entity.id
_entity.type
_entity.pdbx_description
1 polymer ?
#
loop_
_entity_poly.entity_id
_entity_poly.type
_entity_poly.pdbx_seq_one_letter_code
_entity_poly.pdbx_strand_id
1 'polypeptide(L)' 'MDELIRAAALDYHRYPRPGKISVTPTKVLSNQRDLSLAYSPGVAAACDAIVEDPAQAAELTARSNL' A
#
# COMPACT_ATOMS: atom_id res chain seq x y z
N MET A 1 26.84 -15.64 18.07
CA MET A 1 26.57 -14.83 16.88
C MET A 1 27.82 -14.03 16.61
N ASP A 2 28.35 -14.07 15.39
CA ASP A 2 29.47 -13.22 15.00
C ASP A 2 29.10 -11.75 15.30
N GLU A 3 29.98 -11.04 16.01
CA GLU A 3 29.74 -9.67 16.44
C GLU A 3 29.55 -8.73 15.24
N LEU A 4 30.19 -9.05 14.12
CA LEU A 4 30.02 -8.35 12.85
C LEU A 4 28.59 -8.52 12.31
N ILE A 5 28.04 -9.75 12.32
CA ILE A 5 26.67 -10.02 11.88
C ILE A 5 25.66 -9.32 12.79
N ARG A 6 25.92 -9.29 14.10
CA ARG A 6 25.05 -8.59 15.05
C ARG A 6 25.01 -7.10 14.77
N ALA A 7 26.16 -6.45 14.57
CA ALA A 7 26.24 -5.02 14.28
C ALA A 7 25.55 -4.69 12.94
N ALA A 8 25.84 -5.46 11.89
CA ALA A 8 25.23 -5.27 10.57
C ALA A 8 23.70 -5.41 10.60
N ALA A 9 23.16 -6.38 11.35
CA ALA A 9 21.72 -6.53 11.50
C ALA A 9 21.09 -5.32 12.20
N LEU A 10 21.73 -4.78 13.24
CA LEU A 10 21.24 -3.59 13.94
C LEU A 10 21.22 -2.36 13.04
N ASP A 11 22.27 -2.16 12.23
CA ASP A 11 22.33 -1.05 11.28
C ASP A 11 21.31 -1.20 10.16
N TYR A 12 21.16 -2.42 9.61
CA TYR A 12 20.15 -2.76 8.61
C TYR A 12 18.72 -2.41 9.05
N HIS A 13 18.40 -2.60 10.34
CA HIS A 13 17.09 -2.28 10.88
C HIS A 13 16.89 -0.82 11.27
N ARG A 14 17.97 -0.03 11.36
CA ARG A 14 17.95 1.34 11.91
C ARG A 14 18.06 2.41 10.82
N TYR A 15 18.89 2.19 9.80
CA TYR A 15 19.23 3.20 8.82
C TYR A 15 18.94 2.77 7.38
N PRO A 16 18.63 3.73 6.48
CA PRO A 16 18.41 5.15 6.72
C PRO A 16 17.06 5.47 7.38
N ARG A 17 16.13 4.52 7.36
CA ARG A 17 14.83 4.62 8.04
C ARG A 17 14.60 3.35 8.86
N PRO A 18 14.21 3.46 10.15
CA PRO A 18 13.97 2.30 10.96
C PRO A 18 12.82 1.43 10.44
N GLY A 19 12.96 0.10 10.57
CA GLY A 19 11.94 -0.87 10.22
C GLY A 19 12.19 -1.62 8.91
N LYS A 20 11.30 -2.55 8.59
CA LYS A 20 11.39 -3.42 7.39
C LYS A 20 10.24 -3.27 6.42
N ILE A 21 9.15 -2.63 6.85
CA ILE A 21 7.89 -2.60 6.13
C ILE A 21 7.61 -1.16 5.72
N SER A 22 7.16 -0.99 4.48
CA SER A 22 6.67 0.28 3.94
C SER A 22 5.42 0.01 3.13
N VAL A 23 4.47 0.95 3.14
CA VAL A 23 3.29 0.93 2.27
C VAL A 23 3.48 2.02 1.23
N THR A 24 3.33 1.67 -0.05
CA THR A 24 3.42 2.60 -1.16
C THR A 24 2.19 2.44 -2.07
N PRO A 25 1.64 3.54 -2.61
CA PRO A 25 0.55 3.45 -3.58
C PRO A 25 0.98 2.69 -4.84
N THR A 26 0.11 1.82 -5.35
CA THR A 26 0.35 1.06 -6.60
C THR A 26 -0.05 1.83 -7.86
N LYS A 27 -0.88 2.87 -7.71
CA LYS A 27 -1.32 3.76 -8.79
C LYS A 27 -0.68 5.14 -8.62
N VAL A 28 -0.44 5.83 -9.74
CA VAL A 28 0.16 7.17 -9.76
C VAL A 28 -0.80 8.17 -9.11
N LEU A 29 -0.27 9.07 -8.27
CA LEU A 29 -0.99 10.14 -7.57
C LEU A 29 -0.27 11.49 -7.82
N SER A 30 -0.13 11.87 -9.09
CA SER A 30 0.73 12.99 -9.52
C SER A 30 0.01 14.34 -9.66
N ASN A 31 -1.32 14.32 -9.81
CA ASN A 31 -2.11 15.49 -10.14
C ASN A 31 -3.53 15.41 -9.53
N GLN A 32 -4.32 16.47 -9.71
CA GLN A 32 -5.69 16.55 -9.17
C GLN A 32 -6.62 15.47 -9.72
N ARG A 33 -6.51 15.12 -11.01
CA ARG A 33 -7.32 14.06 -11.61
C ARG A 33 -7.01 12.71 -10.97
N ASP A 34 -5.74 12.40 -10.75
CA ASP A 34 -5.33 11.15 -10.09
C ASP A 34 -5.91 11.07 -8.66
N LEU A 35 -5.86 12.18 -7.91
CA LEU A 35 -6.44 12.27 -6.58
C LEU A 35 -7.97 12.10 -6.59
N SER A 36 -8.67 12.71 -7.55
CA SER A 36 -10.12 12.54 -7.70
C SER A 36 -10.53 11.13 -8.07
N LEU A 37 -9.66 10.33 -8.70
CA LEU A 37 -9.92 8.91 -8.99
C LEU A 37 -9.61 8.02 -7.78
N ALA A 38 -8.53 8.31 -7.05
CA ALA A 38 -8.11 7.52 -5.90
C ALA A 38 -8.95 7.78 -4.64
N TYR A 39 -9.60 8.94 -4.55
CA TYR A 39 -10.44 9.34 -3.43
C TYR A 39 -11.75 9.97 -3.93
N SER A 40 -12.38 10.83 -3.13
CA SER A 40 -13.60 11.53 -3.52
C SER A 40 -13.37 12.44 -4.74
N PRO A 41 -14.29 12.45 -5.72
CA PRO A 41 -15.53 11.66 -5.78
C PRO A 41 -15.40 10.26 -6.41
N GLY A 42 -14.29 9.95 -7.10
CA GLY A 42 -14.17 8.76 -7.95
C GLY A 42 -14.18 7.42 -7.22
N VAL A 43 -13.68 7.36 -5.99
CA VAL A 43 -13.68 6.13 -5.17
C VAL A 43 -15.08 5.56 -4.94
N ALA A 44 -16.13 6.39 -5.01
CA ALA A 44 -17.51 5.97 -4.85
C ALA A 44 -17.90 4.87 -5.85
N ALA A 45 -17.42 4.93 -7.09
CA ALA A 45 -17.73 3.92 -8.10
C ALA A 45 -17.23 2.52 -7.72
N ALA A 46 -16.05 2.42 -7.08
CA ALA A 46 -15.54 1.16 -6.57
C ALA A 46 -16.36 0.66 -5.37
N CYS A 47 -16.80 1.59 -4.49
CA CYS A 47 -17.68 1.24 -3.38
C CYS A 47 -19.03 0.72 -3.87
N ASP A 48 -19.67 1.40 -4.82
CA ASP A 48 -20.98 1.03 -5.37
C ASP A 48 -20.90 -0.35 -6.05
N ALA A 49 -19.86 -0.62 -6.83
CA ALA A 49 -19.63 -1.93 -7.44
C ALA A 49 -19.49 -3.07 -6.40
N ILE A 50 -18.85 -2.80 -5.25
CA ILE A 50 -18.71 -3.78 -4.16
C ILE A 50 -20.03 -3.96 -3.40
N VAL A 51 -20.86 -2.92 -3.29
CA VAL A 51 -22.21 -3.02 -2.71
C VAL A 51 -23.11 -3.88 -3.59
N GLU A 52 -23.02 -3.72 -4.92
CA GLU A 52 -23.77 -4.51 -5.90
C GLU A 52 -23.29 -5.98 -5.96
N ASP A 53 -21.97 -6.20 -5.96
CA ASP A 53 -21.35 -7.52 -5.92
C ASP A 53 -20.16 -7.58 -4.94
N PRO A 54 -20.32 -8.20 -3.77
CA PRO A 54 -19.24 -8.33 -2.79
C PRO A 54 -17.99 -9.06 -3.30
N ALA A 55 -18.08 -9.87 -4.37
CA ALA A 55 -16.92 -10.55 -4.96
C ALA A 55 -15.95 -9.55 -5.61
N GLN A 56 -16.43 -8.39 -6.07
CA GLN A 56 -15.62 -7.32 -6.65
C GLN A 56 -14.56 -6.77 -5.68
N ALA A 57 -14.72 -6.99 -4.36
CA ALA A 57 -13.69 -6.62 -3.39
C ALA A 57 -12.34 -7.32 -3.67
N ALA A 58 -12.34 -8.51 -4.27
CA ALA A 58 -11.14 -9.23 -4.65
C ALA A 58 -10.42 -8.60 -5.86
N GLU A 59 -11.15 -7.93 -6.75
CA GLU A 59 -10.65 -7.34 -7.99
C GLU A 59 -10.27 -5.85 -7.81
N LEU A 60 -11.11 -5.10 -7.10
CA LEU A 60 -11.02 -3.64 -6.99
C LEU A 60 -10.20 -3.16 -5.79
N THR A 61 -9.70 -4.08 -4.95
CA THR A 61 -8.90 -3.73 -3.77
C THR A 61 -7.65 -4.59 -3.67
N ALA A 62 -6.79 -4.29 -2.69
CA ALA A 62 -5.61 -5.11 -2.42
C ALA A 62 -5.92 -6.46 -1.75
N ARG A 63 -7.20 -6.77 -1.41
CA ARG A 63 -7.60 -7.95 -0.63
C ARG A 63 -7.03 -9.27 -1.15
N SER A 64 -6.95 -9.48 -2.46
CA SER A 64 -6.46 -10.75 -3.03
C SER A 64 -4.95 -10.97 -2.89
N ASN A 65 -4.22 -9.95 -2.42
CA ASN A 65 -2.76 -9.96 -2.31
C ASN A 65 -2.29 -9.29 -0.99
N LEU A 66 -3.13 -9.35 0.05
CA LEU A 66 -2.83 -8.87 1.41
C LEU A 66 -2.72 -10.02 2.40
#